data_AF-A0A529PE20-F1
#
_entry.id   AF-A0A529PE20-F1
#
_cell.length_a   1.000
_cell.length_b   1.000
_cell.length_c   1.000
_cell.angle_alpha   90.00
_cell.angle_beta   90.00
_cell.angle_gamma   90.00
#
_symmetry.space_group_name_H-M   'P 1'
#
loop_
_entity.id
_entity.type
_entity.pdbx_description
1 polymer ?
#
loop_
_entity_poly.entity_id
_entity_poly.type
_entity_poly.pdbx_seq_one_letter_code
_entity_poly.pdbx_strand_id
1 'polypeptide(L)'
;MATININGTLVNDQTAGVQFNDPDGDDVAISVDAGGDISGSLDAAFLAFLNGLTLSDAQKAFADSAEAASQSDLIQVTAGANEVVDSLIFAPLTNANSGLDTVGGQDILLTTSADGKSVLATAGVGGPIVAAFYIIPADADNLSATVQMVTFEAIAHPSGLDPDDRVDFSDILKVRALSHTDTPIGDDINVDDDGPDVNTNGAGPDLT
;
A
#
# COMPACT_ATOMS: atom_id res chain seq x y z
N MET A 1 -15.13 -10.75 -9.16
CA MET A 1 -14.36 -10.70 -7.90
C MET A 1 -12.94 -10.43 -8.29
N ALA A 2 -12.45 -9.26 -7.92
CA ALA A 2 -11.11 -8.80 -8.21
C ALA A 2 -10.09 -9.83 -7.68
N THR A 3 -9.17 -10.24 -8.54
CA THR A 3 -8.09 -11.15 -8.17
C THR A 3 -6.81 -10.35 -8.02
N ILE A 4 -6.11 -10.53 -6.90
CA ILE A 4 -4.86 -9.84 -6.59
C ILE A 4 -3.71 -10.79 -6.89
N ASN A 5 -2.73 -10.32 -7.66
CA ASN A 5 -1.49 -11.01 -7.96
C ASN A 5 -0.32 -10.18 -7.42
N ILE A 6 0.68 -10.85 -6.83
CA ILE A 6 1.96 -10.24 -6.47
C ILE A 6 2.95 -10.53 -7.59
N ASN A 7 3.38 -9.50 -8.30
CA ASN A 7 4.21 -9.59 -9.50
C ASN A 7 5.62 -9.08 -9.19
N GLY A 8 6.42 -9.93 -8.54
CA GLY A 8 7.81 -9.64 -8.22
C GLY A 8 8.12 -9.86 -6.75
N THR A 9 9.29 -9.41 -6.36
CA THR A 9 9.76 -9.41 -4.96
C THR A 9 9.99 -7.99 -4.48
N LEU A 10 9.77 -7.75 -3.18
CA LEU A 10 10.17 -6.55 -2.47
C LEU A 10 11.32 -6.94 -1.55
N VAL A 11 12.53 -6.74 -2.04
CA VAL A 11 13.77 -7.08 -1.35
C VAL A 11 14.41 -5.78 -0.86
N ASN A 12 14.98 -5.80 0.33
CA ASN A 12 15.84 -4.73 0.80
C ASN A 12 17.19 -5.33 1.17
N ASP A 13 18.25 -4.83 0.54
CA ASP A 13 19.63 -5.16 0.89
C ASP A 13 20.03 -4.35 2.14
N GLN A 14 20.19 -5.02 3.29
CA GLN A 14 20.59 -4.35 4.52
C GLN A 14 22.12 -4.17 4.65
N THR A 15 22.91 -4.48 3.61
CA THR A 15 24.35 -4.26 3.63
C THR A 15 24.68 -2.78 3.49
N ALA A 16 25.22 -2.18 4.55
CA ALA A 16 25.77 -0.84 4.53
C ALA A 16 27.07 -0.79 3.70
N GLY A 17 27.00 -0.97 2.37
CA GLY A 17 28.19 -0.93 1.54
C GLY A 17 28.07 -1.49 0.13
N VAL A 18 27.88 -0.57 -0.82
CA VAL A 18 28.14 -0.71 -2.25
C VAL A 18 27.24 -1.72 -2.97
N GLN A 19 26.19 -1.14 -3.56
CA GLN A 19 25.27 -1.63 -4.59
C GLN A 19 25.96 -2.16 -5.88
N PHE A 20 27.00 -2.98 -5.77
CA PHE A 20 27.72 -3.52 -6.93
C PHE A 20 26.88 -4.62 -7.57
N ASN A 21 26.01 -4.17 -8.48
CA ASN A 21 24.97 -4.94 -9.13
C ASN A 21 23.85 -5.26 -8.15
N ASP A 22 22.97 -4.30 -7.87
CA ASP A 22 21.59 -4.55 -7.48
C ASP A 22 20.95 -5.47 -8.55
N PRO A 23 20.85 -6.79 -8.33
CA PRO A 23 20.29 -7.72 -9.30
C PRO A 23 18.76 -7.59 -9.42
N ASP A 24 18.10 -6.95 -8.45
CA ASP A 24 16.65 -6.83 -8.28
C ASP A 24 16.12 -5.52 -8.90
N GLY A 25 16.88 -4.42 -8.80
CA GLY A 25 16.54 -3.08 -9.25
C GLY A 25 15.63 -2.28 -8.31
N ASP A 26 15.38 -2.75 -7.09
CA ASP A 26 14.38 -2.19 -6.17
C ASP A 26 14.95 -1.27 -5.08
N ASP A 27 16.26 -1.17 -4.92
CA ASP A 27 16.85 -0.28 -3.91
C ASP A 27 16.71 1.21 -4.27
N VAL A 28 16.34 2.01 -3.27
CA VAL A 28 16.11 3.46 -3.39
C VAL A 28 16.94 4.20 -2.36
N ALA A 29 17.91 4.96 -2.84
CA ALA A 29 18.70 5.86 -2.00
C ALA A 29 17.80 6.88 -1.29
N ILE A 30 17.91 6.88 0.03
CA ILE A 30 17.35 7.89 0.93
C ILE A 30 18.47 8.61 1.65
N SER A 31 18.17 9.79 2.20
CA SER A 31 19.10 10.53 3.04
C SER A 31 18.38 11.13 4.24
N VAL A 32 19.02 11.03 5.39
CA VAL A 32 18.59 11.70 6.61
C VAL A 32 19.37 13.01 6.78
N ASP A 33 18.66 14.13 6.84
CA ASP A 33 19.29 15.43 7.02
C ASP A 33 19.72 15.70 8.49
N ALA A 34 20.40 16.82 8.71
CA ALA A 34 20.85 17.22 10.05
C ALA A 34 19.70 17.56 11.03
N GLY A 35 18.49 17.81 10.53
CA GLY A 35 17.26 17.94 11.31
C GLY A 35 16.65 16.58 11.68
N GLY A 36 17.13 15.50 11.06
CA GLY A 36 16.65 14.15 11.22
C GLY A 36 15.45 13.83 10.33
N ASP A 37 15.21 14.62 9.28
CA ASP A 37 14.16 14.36 8.30
C ASP A 37 14.69 13.42 7.21
N ILE A 38 13.92 12.36 6.93
CA ILE A 38 14.15 11.41 5.84
C ILE A 38 13.69 12.07 4.54
N SER A 39 14.55 12.01 3.52
CA SER A 39 14.33 12.53 2.17
C SER A 39 14.86 11.53 1.13
N GLY A 40 14.52 11.70 -0.14
CA GLY A 40 14.99 10.81 -1.21
C GLY A 40 13.97 10.66 -2.34
N SER A 41 14.13 9.60 -3.14
CA SER A 41 13.25 9.31 -4.28
C SER A 41 12.01 8.48 -3.90
N LEU A 42 11.57 8.56 -2.64
CA LEU A 42 10.34 7.96 -2.15
C LEU A 42 9.13 8.85 -2.45
N ASP A 43 7.93 8.27 -2.40
CA ASP A 43 6.69 9.01 -2.55
C ASP A 43 6.53 10.09 -1.47
N ALA A 44 5.97 11.24 -1.85
CA ALA A 44 5.87 12.38 -0.96
C ALA A 44 4.96 12.11 0.25
N ALA A 45 3.89 11.33 0.09
CA ALA A 45 3.03 10.94 1.21
C ALA A 45 3.74 9.92 2.11
N PHE A 46 4.54 9.03 1.53
CA PHE A 46 5.37 8.12 2.32
C PHE A 46 6.44 8.87 3.12
N LEU A 47 7.15 9.82 2.53
CA LEU A 47 8.12 10.68 3.24
C LEU A 47 7.45 11.46 4.38
N ALA A 48 6.26 12.01 4.15
CA ALA A 48 5.49 12.69 5.20
C ALA A 48 5.10 11.73 6.35
N PHE A 49 4.72 10.49 6.01
CA PHE A 49 4.45 9.46 7.01
C PHE A 49 5.70 9.10 7.82
N LEU A 50 6.84 8.86 7.15
CA LEU A 50 8.12 8.54 7.77
C LEU A 50 8.59 9.63 8.73
N ASN A 51 8.52 10.89 8.30
CA ASN A 51 8.91 12.04 9.13
C ASN A 51 7.92 12.33 10.27
N GLY A 52 6.72 11.76 10.23
CA GLY A 52 5.78 11.75 11.36
C GLY A 52 6.09 10.71 12.43
N LEU A 53 6.98 9.74 12.16
CA LEU A 53 7.35 8.70 13.11
C LEU A 53 8.33 9.24 14.17
N THR A 54 8.14 8.79 15.42
CA THR A 54 9.09 9.08 16.50
C THR A 54 10.23 8.06 16.47
N LEU A 55 11.21 8.30 15.60
CA LEU A 55 12.41 7.46 15.45
C LEU A 55 13.58 8.02 16.25
N SER A 56 14.39 7.13 16.83
CA SER A 56 15.66 7.48 17.48
C SER A 56 16.75 7.81 16.46
N ASP A 57 17.80 8.52 16.90
CA ASP A 57 18.93 8.86 16.04
C ASP A 57 19.62 7.61 15.46
N ALA A 58 19.67 6.51 16.22
CA ALA A 58 20.23 5.24 15.76
C ALA A 58 19.39 4.62 14.63
N GLN A 59 18.06 4.67 14.74
CA GLN A 59 17.14 4.18 13.70
C GLN A 59 17.26 5.00 12.42
N LYS A 60 17.41 6.32 12.55
CA LYS A 60 17.60 7.21 11.41
C LYS A 60 18.95 6.96 10.72
N ALA A 61 20.03 6.82 11.49
CA ALA A 61 21.34 6.49 10.96
C ALA A 61 21.36 5.11 10.27
N PHE A 62 20.61 4.14 10.80
CA PHE A 62 20.45 2.85 10.15
C PHE A 62 19.72 2.98 8.81
N ALA A 63 18.59 3.69 8.77
CA ALA A 63 17.84 3.93 7.53
C ALA A 63 18.67 4.66 6.47
N ASP A 64 19.51 5.62 6.87
CA ASP A 64 20.46 6.29 5.95
C ASP A 64 21.49 5.31 5.35
N SER A 65 21.84 4.24 6.10
CA SER A 65 22.82 3.24 5.67
C SER A 65 22.25 2.04 4.91
N ALA A 66 21.05 1.59 5.28
CA ALA A 66 20.34 0.46 4.68
C ALA A 66 19.41 0.90 3.54
N GLU A 67 19.30 2.21 3.33
CA GLU A 67 18.47 2.84 2.32
C GLU A 67 17.00 2.37 2.38
N ALA A 68 16.29 2.44 1.26
CA ALA A 68 14.90 2.03 1.12
C ALA A 68 14.77 1.01 -0.02
N ALA A 69 13.62 0.36 -0.12
CA ALA A 69 13.26 -0.44 -1.30
C ALA A 69 11.93 0.02 -1.89
N SER A 70 11.78 -0.09 -3.21
CA SER A 70 10.61 0.34 -3.98
C SER A 70 10.42 -0.57 -5.18
N GLN A 71 9.40 -1.42 -5.13
CA GLN A 71 9.03 -2.27 -6.26
C GLN A 71 7.81 -1.72 -6.98
N SER A 72 7.99 -1.32 -8.24
CA SER A 72 6.90 -0.84 -9.09
C SER A 72 6.04 -1.98 -9.59
N ASP A 73 4.72 -1.77 -9.67
CA ASP A 73 3.76 -2.79 -10.10
C ASP A 73 3.84 -4.13 -9.33
N LEU A 74 4.35 -4.09 -8.08
CA LEU A 74 4.43 -5.25 -7.20
C LEU A 74 3.05 -5.89 -7.04
N ILE A 75 2.00 -5.08 -6.97
CA ILE A 75 0.63 -5.56 -6.84
C ILE A 75 -0.08 -5.29 -8.15
N GLN A 76 -0.73 -6.32 -8.69
CA GLN A 76 -1.64 -6.19 -9.82
C GLN A 76 -3.00 -6.78 -9.48
N VAL A 77 -4.05 -6.08 -9.90
CA VAL A 77 -5.44 -6.45 -9.67
C VAL A 77 -6.10 -6.68 -11.02
N THR A 78 -6.68 -7.86 -11.19
CA THR A 78 -7.55 -8.16 -12.32
C THR A 78 -9.00 -8.01 -11.88
N ALA A 79 -9.66 -6.93 -12.32
CA ALA A 79 -11.08 -6.71 -12.07
C ALA A 79 -11.96 -7.64 -12.91
N GLY A 80 -13.10 -8.06 -12.35
CA GLY A 80 -14.13 -8.78 -13.10
C GLY A 80 -14.92 -7.88 -14.05
N ALA A 81 -15.80 -8.47 -14.86
CA ALA A 81 -16.71 -7.70 -15.71
C ALA A 81 -17.63 -6.80 -14.87
N ASN A 82 -17.72 -5.52 -15.24
CA ASN A 82 -18.49 -4.47 -14.53
C ASN A 82 -18.07 -4.28 -13.05
N GLU A 83 -16.88 -4.73 -12.68
CA GLU A 83 -16.31 -4.53 -11.35
C GLU A 83 -15.37 -3.34 -11.38
N VAL A 84 -15.58 -2.39 -10.47
CA VAL A 84 -14.74 -1.20 -10.29
C VAL A 84 -13.96 -1.38 -8.99
N VAL A 85 -12.65 -1.17 -9.03
CA VAL A 85 -11.78 -1.24 -7.84
C VAL A 85 -11.68 0.16 -7.22
N ASP A 86 -12.38 0.37 -6.11
CA ASP A 86 -12.43 1.63 -5.40
C ASP A 86 -11.10 1.97 -4.71
N SER A 87 -10.43 0.96 -4.17
CA SER A 87 -9.14 1.15 -3.53
C SER A 87 -8.32 -0.13 -3.41
N LEU A 88 -7.01 0.08 -3.40
CA LEU A 88 -6.01 -0.93 -3.06
C LEU A 88 -5.30 -0.50 -1.77
N ILE A 89 -5.37 -1.37 -0.75
CA ILE A 89 -4.87 -1.12 0.60
C ILE A 89 -4.27 -2.40 1.19
N PHE A 90 -3.43 -2.24 2.21
CA PHE A 90 -3.05 -3.35 3.06
C PHE A 90 -4.28 -3.91 3.81
N ALA A 91 -4.31 -5.23 3.98
CA ALA A 91 -5.28 -5.88 4.83
C ALA A 91 -5.09 -5.41 6.29
N PRO A 92 -6.17 -5.33 7.08
CA PRO A 92 -6.05 -4.92 8.48
C PRO A 92 -5.27 -5.96 9.27
N LEU A 93 -4.08 -5.57 9.73
CA LEU A 93 -3.22 -6.34 10.62
C LEU A 93 -3.17 -5.67 11.98
N THR A 94 -3.12 -6.48 13.04
CA THR A 94 -2.98 -5.98 14.41
C THR A 94 -2.00 -6.88 15.14
N ASN A 95 -0.76 -6.41 15.30
CA ASN A 95 0.35 -7.19 15.86
C ASN A 95 0.49 -8.58 15.23
N ALA A 96 0.30 -8.67 13.91
CA ALA A 96 0.41 -9.94 13.19
C ALA A 96 1.88 -10.34 13.07
N ASN A 97 2.26 -11.54 13.51
CA ASN A 97 3.63 -12.01 13.37
C ASN A 97 4.00 -12.14 11.88
N SER A 98 5.11 -11.51 11.47
CA SER A 98 5.62 -11.55 10.10
C SER A 98 6.32 -12.87 9.75
N GLY A 99 6.72 -13.65 10.76
CA GLY A 99 7.62 -14.81 10.63
C GLY A 99 9.10 -14.44 10.62
N LEU A 100 9.43 -13.16 10.80
CA LEU A 100 10.79 -12.64 10.89
C LEU A 100 11.09 -12.18 12.32
N ASP A 101 12.36 -12.25 12.70
CA ASP A 101 12.86 -11.81 14.00
C ASP A 101 13.89 -10.70 13.82
N THR A 102 14.08 -9.84 14.81
CA THR A 102 15.25 -8.97 14.87
C THR A 102 16.52 -9.78 15.15
N VAL A 103 17.70 -9.21 14.91
CA VAL A 103 18.99 -9.84 15.31
C VAL A 103 19.03 -10.13 16.82
N GLY A 104 18.28 -9.37 17.63
CA GLY A 104 18.10 -9.61 19.06
C GLY A 104 17.18 -10.79 19.42
N GLY A 105 16.57 -11.45 18.43
CA GLY A 105 15.66 -12.59 18.62
C GLY A 105 14.24 -12.20 19.00
N GLN A 106 13.80 -10.99 18.67
CA GLN A 106 12.45 -10.51 18.95
C GLN A 106 11.57 -10.63 17.70
N ASP A 107 10.40 -11.26 17.85
CA ASP A 107 9.40 -11.34 16.78
C ASP A 107 9.07 -9.96 16.21
N ILE A 108 9.02 -9.87 14.88
CA ILE A 108 8.57 -8.67 14.17
C ILE A 108 7.06 -8.76 13.96
N LEU A 109 6.35 -7.77 14.49
CA LEU A 109 4.89 -7.71 14.45
C LEU A 109 4.43 -6.59 13.53
N LEU A 110 3.48 -6.89 12.65
CA LEU A 110 2.92 -5.99 11.66
C LEU A 110 1.59 -5.41 12.12
N THR A 111 1.44 -4.09 12.00
CA THR A 111 0.19 -3.37 12.26
C THR A 111 -0.10 -2.40 11.11
N THR A 112 -1.29 -2.53 10.53
CA THR A 112 -1.73 -1.66 9.43
C THR A 112 -2.32 -0.36 9.97
N SER A 113 -2.06 0.75 9.30
CA SER A 113 -2.70 2.04 9.59
C SER A 113 -4.22 1.99 9.38
N ALA A 114 -4.94 2.92 10.00
CA ALA A 114 -6.41 2.97 9.91
C ALA A 114 -6.92 3.23 8.48
N ASP A 115 -6.15 3.94 7.66
CA ASP A 115 -6.43 4.19 6.25
C ASP A 115 -6.00 3.04 5.32
N GLY A 116 -5.30 2.04 5.84
CA GLY A 116 -4.80 0.89 5.08
C GLY A 116 -3.62 1.21 4.15
N LYS A 117 -3.05 2.42 4.20
CA LYS A 117 -1.98 2.85 3.28
C LYS A 117 -0.58 2.51 3.76
N SER A 118 -0.40 2.30 5.07
CA SER A 118 0.90 1.93 5.63
C SER A 118 0.83 0.73 6.55
N VAL A 119 1.95 0.04 6.69
CA VAL A 119 2.16 -1.01 7.68
C VAL A 119 3.41 -0.66 8.47
N LEU A 120 3.29 -0.69 9.80
CA LEU A 120 4.41 -0.57 10.71
C LEU A 120 4.81 -1.96 11.21
N ALA A 121 6.10 -2.25 11.14
CA ALA A 121 6.69 -3.41 11.77
C ALA A 121 7.36 -2.99 13.08
N THR A 122 7.05 -3.67 14.19
CA THR A 122 7.65 -3.40 15.51
C THR A 122 8.29 -4.64 16.10
N ALA A 123 9.38 -4.47 16.85
CA ALA A 123 10.01 -5.56 17.60
C ALA A 123 9.18 -5.91 18.84
N GLY A 124 8.27 -6.88 18.70
CA GLY A 124 7.27 -7.21 19.70
C GLY A 124 6.17 -6.16 19.83
N VAL A 125 5.22 -6.42 20.74
CA VAL A 125 4.05 -5.56 20.95
C VAL A 125 4.47 -4.25 21.63
N GLY A 126 4.30 -3.13 20.94
CA GLY A 126 4.65 -1.80 21.45
C GLY A 126 6.15 -1.56 21.58
N GLY A 127 6.97 -2.39 20.92
CA GLY A 127 8.41 -2.18 20.83
C GLY A 127 8.80 -1.11 19.80
N PRO A 128 10.11 -0.91 19.57
CA PRO A 128 10.60 0.02 18.56
C PRO A 128 10.15 -0.39 17.16
N ILE A 129 10.00 0.62 16.29
CA ILE A 129 9.70 0.42 14.87
C ILE A 129 10.96 -0.11 14.18
N VAL A 130 10.84 -1.23 13.49
CA VAL A 130 11.95 -1.89 12.77
C VAL A 130 11.85 -1.70 11.26
N ALA A 131 10.64 -1.55 10.72
CA ALA A 131 10.42 -1.23 9.32
C ALA A 131 9.06 -0.53 9.12
N ALA A 132 8.95 0.17 8.00
CA ALA A 132 7.71 0.82 7.55
C ALA A 132 7.48 0.50 6.08
N PHE A 133 6.22 0.23 5.72
CA PHE A 133 5.78 -0.07 4.35
C PHE A 133 4.68 0.90 3.93
N TYR A 134 4.61 1.22 2.65
CA TYR A 134 3.60 2.11 2.07
C TYR A 134 3.15 1.62 0.70
N ILE A 135 1.84 1.67 0.44
CA ILE A 135 1.25 1.24 -0.83
C ILE A 135 0.76 2.45 -1.64
N ILE A 136 1.20 2.52 -2.89
CA ILE A 136 0.94 3.62 -3.81
C ILE A 136 0.24 3.06 -5.04
N PRO A 137 -1.09 3.23 -5.18
CA PRO A 137 -1.78 2.89 -6.42
C PRO A 137 -1.15 3.65 -7.60
N ALA A 138 -0.81 2.93 -8.67
CA ALA A 138 -0.10 3.50 -9.80
C ALA A 138 -1.03 4.21 -10.80
N ASP A 139 -2.30 3.84 -10.81
CA ASP A 139 -3.32 4.37 -11.71
C ASP A 139 -4.59 4.81 -10.96
N ALA A 140 -5.44 5.57 -11.66
CA ALA A 140 -6.72 6.03 -11.13
C ALA A 140 -7.73 4.90 -10.93
N ASP A 141 -7.49 3.74 -11.56
CA ASP A 141 -8.37 2.58 -11.56
C ASP A 141 -8.00 1.58 -10.45
N ASN A 142 -6.94 1.85 -9.67
CA ASN A 142 -6.36 1.01 -8.63
C ASN A 142 -6.03 -0.43 -9.10
N LEU A 143 -5.62 -0.60 -10.36
CA LEU A 143 -5.33 -1.90 -10.94
C LEU A 143 -3.88 -2.33 -10.79
N SER A 144 -2.97 -1.41 -10.48
CA SER A 144 -1.66 -1.75 -9.94
C SER A 144 -1.23 -0.84 -8.80
N ALA A 145 -0.27 -1.32 -8.00
CA ALA A 145 0.38 -0.51 -6.99
C ALA A 145 1.86 -0.82 -6.85
N THR A 146 2.61 0.25 -6.58
CA THR A 146 3.98 0.23 -6.09
C THR A 146 3.95 0.06 -4.57
N VAL A 147 4.87 -0.72 -4.03
CA VAL A 147 5.11 -0.78 -2.58
C VAL A 147 6.51 -0.27 -2.31
N GLN A 148 6.58 0.66 -1.35
CA GLN A 148 7.84 1.21 -0.86
C GLN A 148 8.02 0.83 0.61
N MET A 149 9.28 0.69 1.02
CA MET A 149 9.62 0.35 2.40
C MET A 149 10.94 0.95 2.85
N VAL A 150 11.09 1.09 4.17
CA VAL A 150 12.33 1.51 4.83
C VAL A 150 12.54 0.65 6.06
N THR A 151 13.77 0.19 6.29
CA THR A 151 14.17 -0.49 7.53
C THR A 151 14.91 0.47 8.46
N PHE A 152 14.72 0.28 9.77
CA PHE A 152 15.30 1.13 10.82
C PHE A 152 16.17 0.35 11.80
N GLU A 153 16.18 -0.98 11.67
CA GLU A 153 16.99 -1.89 12.46
C GLU A 153 17.32 -3.11 11.61
N ALA A 154 18.46 -3.75 11.89
CA ALA A 154 18.84 -5.00 11.26
C ALA A 154 17.86 -6.13 11.63
N ILE A 155 17.39 -6.83 10.61
CA ILE A 155 16.48 -7.97 10.74
C ILE A 155 17.31 -9.24 10.61
N ALA A 156 16.99 -10.26 11.40
CA ALA A 156 17.72 -11.52 11.33
C ALA A 156 17.42 -12.23 10.01
N HIS A 157 18.46 -12.67 9.31
CA HIS A 157 18.27 -13.46 8.11
C HIS A 157 17.71 -14.84 8.43
N PRO A 158 16.67 -15.29 7.71
CA PRO A 158 16.18 -16.66 7.81
C PRO A 158 17.20 -17.69 7.30
N SER A 159 18.19 -17.26 6.49
CA SER A 159 19.28 -18.09 5.97
C SER A 159 20.65 -17.47 6.30
N GLY A 160 21.38 -18.05 7.26
CA GLY A 160 22.74 -17.63 7.58
C GLY A 160 23.82 -18.00 6.54
N LEU A 161 23.41 -18.37 5.32
CA LEU A 161 24.29 -18.69 4.20
C LEU A 161 24.23 -17.64 3.07
N ASP A 162 23.34 -16.66 3.17
CA ASP A 162 23.27 -15.54 2.23
C ASP A 162 24.25 -14.46 2.69
N PRO A 163 25.31 -14.16 1.93
CA PRO A 163 26.28 -13.14 2.30
C PRO A 163 25.78 -11.70 2.10
N ASP A 164 24.65 -11.49 1.41
CA ASP A 164 24.18 -10.16 0.99
C ASP A 164 23.09 -9.57 1.89
N ASP A 165 22.89 -10.07 3.12
CA ASP A 165 21.90 -9.55 4.09
C ASP A 165 20.56 -9.06 3.46
N ARG A 166 20.03 -9.83 2.51
CA ARG A 166 18.76 -9.51 1.81
C ARG A 166 17.56 -10.02 2.59
N VAL A 167 16.54 -9.18 2.76
CA VAL A 167 15.26 -9.58 3.36
C VAL A 167 14.14 -9.40 2.34
N ASP A 168 13.43 -10.49 2.05
CA ASP A 168 12.25 -10.49 1.18
C ASP A 168 10.97 -10.30 2.01
N PHE A 169 10.23 -9.23 1.72
CA PHE A 169 9.00 -8.84 2.41
C PHE A 169 7.71 -9.16 1.62
N SER A 170 7.83 -9.77 0.44
CA SER A 170 6.71 -9.96 -0.49
C SER A 170 5.59 -10.82 0.11
N ASP A 171 5.95 -11.87 0.85
CA ASP A 171 5.01 -12.84 1.40
C ASP A 171 4.39 -12.40 2.75
N ILE A 172 4.97 -11.40 3.40
CA ILE A 172 4.49 -10.96 4.72
C ILE A 172 3.41 -9.87 4.61
N LEU A 173 3.37 -9.14 3.50
CA LEU A 173 2.41 -8.07 3.25
C LEU A 173 1.12 -8.63 2.67
N LYS A 174 0.03 -8.50 3.44
CA LYS A 174 -1.31 -8.88 2.97
C LYS A 174 -1.99 -7.67 2.37
N VAL A 175 -2.48 -7.79 1.15
CA VAL A 175 -3.15 -6.72 0.41
C VAL A 175 -4.61 -7.12 0.15
N ARG A 176 -5.50 -6.12 0.11
CA ARG A 176 -6.91 -6.28 -0.27
C ARG A 176 -7.34 -5.19 -1.26
N ALA A 177 -8.17 -5.58 -2.22
CA ALA A 177 -8.87 -4.67 -3.12
C ALA A 177 -10.29 -4.47 -2.59
N LEU A 178 -10.74 -3.21 -2.50
CA LEU A 178 -12.14 -2.87 -2.28
C LEU A 178 -12.77 -2.64 -3.65
N SER A 179 -13.86 -3.33 -3.94
CA SER A 179 -14.56 -3.19 -5.21
C SER A 179 -16.07 -3.19 -5.04
N HIS A 180 -16.75 -2.58 -6.00
CA HIS A 180 -18.18 -2.71 -6.20
C HIS A 180 -18.48 -3.20 -7.61
N THR A 181 -19.71 -3.67 -7.81
CA THR A 181 -20.19 -4.08 -9.13
C THR A 181 -21.23 -3.09 -9.60
N ASP A 182 -20.94 -2.42 -10.71
CA ASP A 182 -21.94 -1.59 -11.38
C ASP A 182 -22.98 -2.50 -12.01
N THR A 183 -24.24 -2.24 -11.67
CA THR A 183 -25.36 -2.90 -12.33
C THR A 183 -25.94 -1.89 -13.32
N PRO A 184 -25.76 -2.08 -14.64
CA PRO A 184 -26.36 -1.18 -15.61
C PRO A 184 -27.88 -1.21 -15.42
N ILE A 185 -28.48 -0.07 -15.12
CA ILE A 185 -29.91 0.12 -15.31
C ILE A 185 -30.05 0.28 -16.83
N GLY A 186 -30.45 -0.81 -17.49
CA GLY A 186 -30.47 -0.93 -18.95
C GLY A 186 -31.25 0.17 -19.69
N ASP A 187 -31.04 0.19 -21.01
CA ASP A 187 -31.59 1.09 -22.03
C ASP A 187 -33.02 1.63 -21.81
N ASP A 188 -33.30 2.76 -22.48
CA ASP A 188 -34.58 3.47 -22.59
C ASP A 188 -35.53 3.20 -21.42
N ILE A 189 -35.39 4.02 -20.37
CA ILE A 189 -36.42 4.14 -19.33
C ILE A 189 -37.70 4.62 -20.03
N ASN A 190 -38.59 3.67 -20.35
CA ASN A 190 -39.93 4.00 -20.79
C ASN A 190 -40.74 4.42 -19.55
N VAL A 191 -40.70 5.72 -19.27
CA VAL A 191 -41.70 6.35 -18.40
C VAL A 191 -42.98 6.44 -19.19
N ASP A 192 -43.94 5.58 -18.85
CA ASP A 192 -45.33 5.77 -19.28
C ASP A 192 -45.82 7.08 -18.67
N ASP A 193 -45.79 8.15 -19.44
CA ASP A 193 -46.44 9.41 -19.09
C ASP A 193 -47.95 9.16 -19.08
N ASP A 194 -48.52 8.98 -17.89
CA ASP A 194 -49.97 8.89 -17.65
C ASP A 194 -50.65 10.27 -17.65
N GLY A 195 -50.04 11.22 -18.36
CA GLY A 195 -50.51 12.59 -18.54
C GLY A 195 -52.02 12.67 -18.79
N PRO A 196 -52.68 13.69 -18.22
CA PRO A 196 -54.14 13.73 -18.17
C PRO A 196 -54.74 13.81 -19.58
N ASP A 197 -55.61 12.85 -19.90
CA ASP A 197 -56.44 12.89 -21.10
C ASP A 197 -57.49 14.01 -20.96
N VAL A 198 -57.34 15.07 -21.75
CA VAL A 198 -58.31 16.18 -21.79
C VAL A 198 -59.44 15.79 -22.74
N ASN A 199 -60.54 15.31 -22.17
CA ASN A 199 -61.79 15.13 -22.89
C ASN A 199 -62.34 16.51 -23.33
N THR A 200 -62.23 16.82 -24.62
CA THR A 200 -62.71 18.08 -25.23
C THR A 200 -64.22 18.10 -25.53
N ASN A 201 -65.00 17.11 -25.06
CA ASN A 201 -66.45 17.06 -25.28
C ASN A 201 -67.29 17.78 -24.20
N GLY A 202 -66.66 18.46 -23.25
CA GLY A 202 -67.34 19.36 -22.31
C GLY A 202 -67.42 20.78 -22.88
N ALA A 203 -68.63 21.35 -22.97
CA ALA A 203 -68.81 22.76 -23.32
C ALA A 203 -67.87 23.62 -22.46
N GLY A 204 -67.07 24.46 -23.13
CA GLY A 204 -66.11 25.35 -22.45
C GLY A 204 -66.80 26.20 -21.38
N PRO A 205 -66.07 26.61 -20.33
CA PRO A 205 -66.64 27.40 -19.25
C PRO A 205 -67.21 28.71 -19.79
N ASP A 206 -68.50 28.94 -19.56
CA ASP A 206 -69.13 30.23 -19.79
C ASP A 206 -68.65 31.17 -18.68
N LEU A 207 -67.91 32.21 -19.06
CA LEU A 207 -67.44 33.24 -18.13
C LEU A 207 -68.53 34.29 -17.99
N THR A 208 -69.43 34.08 -17.02
CA THR A 208 -70.33 35.12 -16.50
C THR A 208 -69.81 35.73 -15.21
#